data_AF-A0A956I5F7-F1
#
_entry.id   AF-A0A956I5F7-F1
#
_cell.length_a   1.000
_cell.length_b   1.000
_cell.length_c   1.000
_cell.angle_alpha   90.00
_cell.angle_beta   90.00
_cell.angle_gamma   90.00
#
_symmetry.space_group_name_H-M   'P 1'
#
loop_
_entity.id
_entity.type
_entity.pdbx_description
1 polymer ?
#
loop_
_entity_poly.entity_id
_entity_poly.type
_entity_poly.pdbx_seq_one_letter_code
_entity_poly.pdbx_strand_id
1 'polypeptide(L)'
;MDLPSPLSRWRTERRPAWAAGVVLAGLPAGATPRVLDRIHRGLRPPEVEALRALVGQAALDAFVLALLDAWARGDGPAEDAWVFRGIGALGGPDAIRAVGRKIEGWARAKHFAWSAHGLGLLRAAPQEAARLALLRLSLDARDGRVRTEATRAIDELAKREGVDRFALGEGIGRDLGFDAGGRREVAGIHVALDAELHPWVVDDGWLEAPPPGAGAEATRAWRALRDDLRALKRVRLRVLERAMRSARSWSVDALRASWVEPVVILPLSARVLWEIGDERVRLDGDGTLRDAHDEPRPWPSEARCRVAHPRSMDPVEVAQFRERFEEYELVSPFAQLDREVYEWPATALHEDRFEACVDVRPHPLRLRALEEVGWSPV
;
A
#
# COMPACT_ATOMS: atom_id res chain seq x y z
N MET A 1 -15.32 -16.10 -34.52
CA MET A 1 -16.20 -15.68 -33.42
C MET A 1 -16.28 -14.17 -33.48
N ASP A 2 -17.47 -13.59 -33.64
CA ASP A 2 -17.62 -12.14 -33.62
C ASP A 2 -17.59 -11.63 -32.17
N LEU A 3 -17.11 -10.40 -31.97
CA LEU A 3 -17.11 -9.77 -30.66
C LEU A 3 -18.56 -9.57 -30.18
N PRO A 4 -18.89 -9.76 -28.90
CA PRO A 4 -20.24 -9.49 -28.37
C PRO A 4 -20.56 -7.99 -28.37
N SER A 5 -21.84 -7.63 -28.29
CA SER A 5 -22.25 -6.24 -28.02
C SER A 5 -21.77 -5.81 -26.63
N PRO A 6 -21.28 -4.56 -26.41
CA PRO A 6 -21.19 -3.44 -27.36
C PRO A 6 -19.95 -3.44 -28.27
N LEU A 7 -19.04 -4.40 -28.10
CA LEU A 7 -17.74 -4.46 -28.79
C LEU A 7 -17.87 -4.71 -30.30
N SER A 8 -18.93 -5.39 -30.73
CA SER A 8 -19.26 -5.63 -32.16
C SER A 8 -19.38 -4.36 -32.99
N ARG A 9 -19.68 -3.21 -32.36
CA ARG A 9 -19.90 -1.92 -33.03
C ARG A 9 -18.61 -1.18 -33.36
N TRP A 10 -17.46 -1.66 -32.87
CA TRP A 10 -16.19 -0.98 -33.05
C TRP A 10 -15.66 -1.12 -34.47
N ARG A 11 -15.17 0.00 -35.02
CA ARG A 11 -14.44 0.06 -36.29
C ARG A 11 -13.00 0.47 -36.02
N THR A 12 -12.08 0.05 -36.88
CA THR A 12 -10.67 0.42 -36.78
C THR A 12 -10.40 1.61 -37.68
N GLU A 13 -9.89 2.72 -37.12
CA GLU A 13 -9.44 3.87 -37.92
C GLU A 13 -7.98 4.26 -37.60
N ARG A 14 -7.49 3.95 -36.38
CA ARG A 14 -6.13 4.24 -35.95
C ARG A 14 -5.41 2.98 -35.45
N ARG A 15 -4.21 2.73 -35.98
CA ARG A 15 -3.23 1.79 -35.42
C ARG A 15 -1.83 2.39 -35.52
N PRO A 16 -1.24 2.86 -34.41
CA PRO A 16 0.12 3.35 -34.44
C PRO A 16 1.10 2.24 -34.83
N ALA A 17 2.14 2.58 -35.59
CA ALA A 17 3.14 1.63 -36.06
C ALA A 17 3.89 0.95 -34.88
N TRP A 18 4.17 1.69 -33.81
CA TRP A 18 4.82 1.17 -32.60
C TRP A 18 3.97 0.10 -31.88
N ALA A 19 2.66 0.05 -32.11
CA ALA A 19 1.76 -0.97 -31.55
C ALA A 19 1.69 -2.24 -32.43
N ALA A 20 2.52 -2.35 -33.47
CA ALA A 20 2.65 -3.58 -34.23
C ALA A 20 3.09 -4.73 -33.30
N GLY A 21 2.42 -5.89 -33.41
CA GLY A 21 2.70 -7.06 -32.58
C GLY A 21 2.06 -7.07 -31.18
N VAL A 22 1.44 -5.98 -30.71
CA VAL A 22 0.65 -6.01 -29.47
C VAL A 22 -0.66 -6.74 -29.74
N VAL A 23 -0.95 -7.78 -28.93
CA VAL A 23 -2.14 -8.64 -29.06
C VAL A 23 -2.83 -8.76 -27.71
N LEU A 24 -4.16 -8.60 -27.68
CA LEU A 24 -4.97 -8.99 -26.55
C LEU A 24 -5.37 -10.47 -26.72
N ALA A 25 -4.80 -11.33 -25.89
CA ALA A 25 -5.10 -12.76 -25.91
C ALA A 25 -6.58 -13.03 -25.62
N GLY A 26 -7.13 -14.10 -26.18
CA GLY A 26 -8.55 -14.47 -26.03
C GLY A 26 -9.51 -13.75 -26.99
N LEU A 27 -9.03 -12.83 -27.83
CA LEU A 27 -9.84 -12.20 -28.88
C LEU A 27 -9.65 -12.85 -30.27
N PRO A 28 -10.67 -12.75 -31.15
CA PRO A 28 -10.53 -13.14 -32.55
C PRO A 28 -9.43 -12.37 -33.30
N ALA A 29 -8.86 -13.00 -34.32
CA ALA A 29 -7.87 -12.36 -35.19
C ALA A 29 -8.42 -11.03 -35.76
N GLY A 30 -7.61 -9.96 -35.66
CA GLY A 30 -8.00 -8.63 -36.15
C GLY A 30 -8.88 -7.80 -35.19
N ALA A 31 -9.23 -8.32 -34.01
CA ALA A 31 -9.97 -7.56 -33.00
C ALA A 31 -9.09 -6.55 -32.25
N THR A 32 -7.82 -6.87 -31.96
CA THR A 32 -6.92 -5.98 -31.18
C THR A 32 -6.82 -4.55 -31.74
N PRO A 33 -6.67 -4.32 -33.06
CA PRO A 33 -6.69 -2.96 -33.61
C PRO A 33 -7.95 -2.15 -33.25
N ARG A 34 -9.13 -2.79 -33.17
CA ARG A 34 -10.37 -2.14 -32.74
C ARG A 34 -10.32 -1.74 -31.27
N VAL A 35 -9.71 -2.58 -30.43
CA VAL A 35 -9.48 -2.28 -29.01
C VAL A 35 -8.56 -1.08 -28.86
N LEU A 36 -7.46 -1.03 -29.61
CA LEU A 36 -6.51 0.10 -29.57
C LEU A 36 -7.16 1.41 -30.00
N ASP A 37 -7.91 1.41 -31.11
CA ASP A 37 -8.68 2.57 -31.55
C ASP A 37 -9.68 3.01 -30.47
N ARG A 38 -10.37 2.06 -29.84
CA ARG A 38 -11.35 2.36 -28.81
C ARG A 38 -10.71 2.95 -27.55
N ILE A 39 -9.56 2.44 -27.11
CA ILE A 39 -8.80 3.01 -25.99
C ILE A 39 -8.40 4.45 -26.32
N HIS A 40 -7.88 4.69 -27.52
CA HIS A 40 -7.49 6.03 -27.97
C HIS A 40 -8.65 7.02 -27.83
N ARG A 41 -9.85 6.63 -28.29
CA ARG A 41 -11.11 7.40 -28.17
C ARG A 41 -11.72 7.42 -26.77
N GLY A 42 -11.17 6.66 -25.81
CA GLY A 42 -11.64 6.56 -24.43
C GLY A 42 -12.80 5.57 -24.25
N LEU A 43 -12.52 4.41 -23.65
CA LEU A 43 -13.51 3.36 -23.35
C LEU A 43 -14.59 3.84 -22.37
N ARG A 44 -15.82 3.35 -22.55
CA ARG A 44 -16.94 3.55 -21.62
C ARG A 44 -17.05 2.40 -20.62
N PRO A 45 -17.68 2.58 -19.45
CA PRO A 45 -17.79 1.50 -18.46
C PRO A 45 -18.35 0.17 -19.01
N PRO A 46 -19.45 0.14 -19.81
CA PRO A 46 -19.97 -1.12 -20.35
C PRO A 46 -19.02 -1.82 -21.33
N GLU A 47 -18.13 -1.06 -21.97
CA GLU A 47 -17.13 -1.59 -22.89
C GLU A 47 -15.95 -2.23 -22.14
N VAL A 48 -15.55 -1.62 -21.02
CA VAL A 48 -14.54 -2.17 -20.11
C VAL A 48 -15.06 -3.47 -19.50
N GLU A 49 -16.30 -3.48 -19.00
CA GLU A 49 -16.93 -4.67 -18.41
C GLU A 49 -17.05 -5.81 -19.42
N ALA A 50 -17.50 -5.52 -20.64
CA ALA A 50 -17.60 -6.53 -21.70
C ALA A 50 -16.23 -7.13 -22.08
N LEU A 51 -15.17 -6.31 -22.17
CA LEU A 51 -13.82 -6.82 -22.38
C LEU A 51 -13.35 -7.69 -21.21
N ARG A 52 -13.53 -7.22 -19.98
CA ARG A 52 -13.12 -7.96 -18.77
C ARG A 52 -13.83 -9.31 -18.67
N ALA A 53 -15.13 -9.36 -18.96
CA ALA A 53 -15.89 -10.60 -18.96
C ALA A 53 -15.43 -11.58 -20.06
N LEU A 54 -14.96 -11.08 -21.20
CA LEU A 54 -14.58 -11.92 -22.34
C LEU A 54 -13.19 -12.55 -22.20
N VAL A 55 -12.20 -11.81 -21.68
CA VAL A 55 -10.79 -12.26 -21.65
C VAL A 55 -10.22 -12.40 -20.25
N GLY A 56 -10.93 -11.93 -19.22
CA GLY A 56 -10.46 -11.92 -17.83
C GLY A 56 -9.47 -10.79 -17.52
N GLN A 57 -9.31 -10.49 -16.22
CA GLN A 57 -8.46 -9.38 -15.76
C GLN A 57 -6.97 -9.63 -16.03
N ALA A 58 -6.48 -10.86 -15.89
CA ALA A 58 -5.07 -11.19 -16.11
C ALA A 58 -4.63 -10.93 -17.57
N ALA A 59 -5.48 -11.26 -18.55
CA ALA A 59 -5.21 -10.98 -19.96
C ALA A 59 -5.20 -9.47 -20.26
N LEU A 60 -6.10 -8.70 -19.63
CA LEU A 60 -6.12 -7.24 -19.74
C LEU A 60 -4.85 -6.61 -19.15
N ASP A 61 -4.40 -7.06 -17.98
CA ASP A 61 -3.18 -6.56 -17.33
C ASP A 61 -1.95 -6.83 -18.20
N ALA A 62 -1.80 -8.05 -18.70
CA ALA A 62 -0.72 -8.41 -19.62
C ALA A 62 -0.75 -7.55 -20.88
N PHE A 63 -1.94 -7.32 -21.45
CA PHE A 63 -2.11 -6.51 -22.66
C PHE A 63 -1.74 -5.04 -22.45
N VAL A 64 -2.24 -4.38 -21.40
CA VAL A 64 -1.94 -2.94 -21.18
C VAL A 64 -0.48 -2.70 -20.82
N LEU A 65 0.18 -3.66 -20.15
CA LEU A 65 1.62 -3.59 -19.88
C LEU A 65 2.44 -3.83 -21.15
N ALA A 66 2.06 -4.80 -21.99
CA ALA A 66 2.69 -4.99 -23.29
C ALA A 66 2.53 -3.76 -24.19
N LEU A 67 1.37 -3.10 -24.13
CA LEU A 67 1.11 -1.85 -24.84
C LEU A 67 2.00 -0.71 -24.34
N LEU A 68 2.16 -0.56 -23.03
CA LEU A 68 3.08 0.42 -22.43
C LEU A 68 4.53 0.18 -22.86
N ASP A 69 4.98 -1.07 -22.84
CA ASP A 69 6.34 -1.44 -23.23
C ASP A 69 6.56 -1.27 -24.74
N ALA A 70 5.54 -1.50 -25.57
CA ALA A 70 5.58 -1.19 -27.00
C ALA A 70 5.66 0.32 -27.27
N TRP A 71 4.85 1.12 -26.57
CA TRP A 71 4.90 2.59 -26.66
C TRP A 71 6.27 3.13 -26.24
N ALA A 72 6.83 2.63 -25.13
CA ALA A 72 8.15 3.03 -24.66
C ALA A 72 9.29 2.63 -25.62
N ARG A 73 9.19 1.47 -26.29
CA ARG A 73 10.16 1.06 -27.33
C ARG A 73 10.08 1.90 -28.60
N GLY A 74 8.92 2.50 -28.89
CA GLY A 74 8.73 3.46 -29.98
C GLY A 74 9.05 4.89 -29.58
N ASP A 75 9.94 5.12 -28.62
CA ASP A 75 10.33 6.42 -28.05
C ASP A 75 9.21 7.21 -27.33
N GLY A 76 8.08 6.56 -27.07
CA GLY A 76 6.97 7.12 -26.29
C GLY A 76 6.40 8.43 -26.83
N PRO A 77 5.84 8.43 -28.06
CA PRO A 77 5.29 9.62 -28.71
C PRO A 77 4.23 10.29 -27.84
N ALA A 78 4.33 11.62 -27.70
CA ALA A 78 3.51 12.39 -26.77
C ALA A 78 2.03 12.40 -27.14
N GLU A 79 1.71 12.41 -28.44
CA GLU A 79 0.36 12.29 -28.97
C GLU A 79 -0.32 10.95 -28.62
N ASP A 80 0.48 9.94 -28.26
CA ASP A 80 0.03 8.61 -27.89
C ASP A 80 0.06 8.34 -26.37
N ALA A 81 0.19 9.38 -25.55
CA ALA A 81 0.07 9.27 -24.08
C ALA A 81 -1.28 8.72 -23.58
N TRP A 82 -2.26 8.52 -24.48
CA TRP A 82 -3.50 7.82 -24.19
C TRP A 82 -3.30 6.38 -23.70
N VAL A 83 -2.13 5.77 -23.89
CA VAL A 83 -1.79 4.44 -23.34
C VAL A 83 -2.01 4.40 -21.82
N PHE A 84 -1.66 5.48 -21.10
CA PHE A 84 -1.92 5.58 -19.66
C PHE A 84 -3.42 5.58 -19.32
N ARG A 85 -4.27 6.20 -20.15
CA ARG A 85 -5.74 6.09 -20.00
C ARG A 85 -6.22 4.67 -20.23
N GLY A 86 -5.60 3.95 -21.17
CA GLY A 86 -5.87 2.53 -21.40
C GLY A 86 -5.56 1.68 -20.17
N ILE A 87 -4.40 1.91 -19.53
CA ILE A 87 -4.05 1.23 -18.28
C ILE A 87 -5.06 1.58 -17.18
N GLY A 88 -5.45 2.85 -17.02
CA GLY A 88 -6.44 3.24 -16.02
C GLY A 88 -7.84 2.64 -16.24
N ALA A 89 -8.23 2.42 -17.50
CA ALA A 89 -9.54 1.87 -17.83
C ALA A 89 -9.58 0.32 -17.74
N LEU A 90 -8.54 -0.36 -18.22
CA LEU A 90 -8.54 -1.82 -18.37
C LEU A 90 -7.67 -2.54 -17.32
N GLY A 91 -6.63 -1.87 -16.81
CA GLY A 91 -5.67 -2.46 -15.89
C GLY A 91 -6.22 -2.64 -14.49
N GLY A 92 -5.87 -3.76 -13.88
CA GLY A 92 -6.13 -4.13 -12.50
C GLY A 92 -4.99 -3.72 -11.58
N PRO A 93 -5.06 -4.14 -10.30
CA PRO A 93 -4.06 -3.80 -9.30
C PRO A 93 -2.62 -4.14 -9.69
N ASP A 94 -2.37 -5.26 -10.37
CA ASP A 94 -1.02 -5.68 -10.77
C ASP A 94 -0.44 -4.77 -11.87
N ALA A 95 -1.24 -4.39 -12.87
CA ALA A 95 -0.83 -3.42 -13.88
C ALA A 95 -0.51 -2.04 -13.28
N ILE A 96 -1.34 -1.56 -12.34
CA ILE A 96 -1.12 -0.29 -11.63
C ILE A 96 0.19 -0.33 -10.81
N ARG A 97 0.43 -1.42 -10.06
CA ARG A 97 1.69 -1.62 -9.33
C ARG A 97 2.90 -1.60 -10.26
N ALA A 98 2.81 -2.26 -11.41
CA ALA A 98 3.88 -2.28 -12.40
C ALA A 98 4.20 -0.89 -12.94
N VAL A 99 3.20 -0.04 -13.21
CA VAL A 99 3.44 1.38 -13.58
C VAL A 99 4.10 2.14 -12.43
N GLY A 100 3.59 1.99 -11.20
CA GLY A 100 4.16 2.64 -10.02
C GLY A 100 5.65 2.37 -9.83
N ARG A 101 6.12 1.16 -10.12
CA ARG A 101 7.55 0.79 -10.08
C ARG A 101 8.39 1.43 -11.19
N LYS A 102 7.81 1.73 -12.36
CA LYS A 102 8.52 2.32 -13.50
C LYS A 102 8.76 3.84 -13.36
N ILE A 103 7.89 4.56 -12.63
CA ILE A 103 7.90 6.04 -12.52
C ILE A 103 9.27 6.63 -12.16
N GLU A 104 9.95 6.06 -11.16
CA GLU A 104 11.24 6.58 -10.70
C GLU A 104 12.37 6.24 -11.70
N GLY A 105 12.27 5.09 -12.37
CA GLY A 105 13.17 4.74 -13.46
C GLY A 105 13.05 5.71 -14.64
N TRP A 106 11.83 6.10 -15.01
CA TRP A 106 11.59 7.12 -16.04
C TRP A 106 12.17 8.47 -15.67
N ALA A 107 12.03 8.90 -14.41
CA ALA A 107 12.61 10.16 -13.96
C ALA A 107 14.15 10.12 -14.01
N ARG A 108 14.76 9.00 -13.59
CA ARG A 108 16.21 8.80 -13.68
C ARG A 108 16.73 8.83 -15.11
N ALA A 109 15.96 8.27 -16.04
CA ALA A 109 16.25 8.30 -17.48
C ALA A 109 15.87 9.63 -18.16
N LYS A 110 15.47 10.65 -17.39
CA LYS A 110 15.04 11.98 -17.87
C LYS A 110 13.75 11.99 -18.72
N HIS A 111 12.97 10.91 -18.70
CA HIS A 111 11.63 10.85 -19.30
C HIS A 111 10.57 11.45 -18.35
N PHE A 112 10.70 12.74 -18.01
CA PHE A 112 9.83 13.38 -17.01
C PHE A 112 8.35 13.39 -17.39
N ALA A 113 8.03 13.52 -18.68
CA ALA A 113 6.65 13.42 -19.16
C ALA A 113 6.03 12.05 -18.85
N TRP A 114 6.81 10.98 -18.95
CA TRP A 114 6.33 9.62 -18.66
C TRP A 114 6.08 9.45 -17.15
N SER A 115 6.99 9.96 -16.30
CA SER A 115 6.75 10.02 -14.85
C SER A 115 5.49 10.79 -14.51
N ALA A 116 5.26 11.94 -15.17
CA ALA A 116 4.07 12.76 -14.95
C ALA A 116 2.78 12.02 -15.37
N HIS A 117 2.77 11.35 -16.52
CA HIS A 117 1.64 10.52 -16.94
C HIS A 117 1.39 9.34 -15.99
N GLY A 118 2.45 8.68 -15.52
CA GLY A 118 2.35 7.61 -14.53
C GLY A 118 1.76 8.11 -13.21
N LEU A 119 2.25 9.23 -12.67
CA LEU A 119 1.69 9.85 -11.46
C LEU A 119 0.24 10.29 -11.66
N GLY A 120 -0.09 10.84 -12.82
CA GLY A 120 -1.46 11.18 -13.20
C GLY A 120 -2.40 9.97 -13.22
N LEU A 121 -1.92 8.84 -13.75
CA LEU A 121 -2.63 7.57 -13.68
C LEU A 121 -2.84 7.12 -12.23
N LEU A 122 -1.78 7.09 -11.40
CA LEU A 122 -1.91 6.67 -10.00
C LEU A 122 -2.90 7.56 -9.21
N ARG A 123 -2.94 8.87 -9.49
CA ARG A 123 -3.87 9.80 -8.84
C ARG A 123 -5.34 9.59 -9.25
N ALA A 124 -5.58 9.11 -10.47
CA ALA A 124 -6.92 8.89 -10.99
C ALA A 124 -7.46 7.47 -10.71
N ALA A 125 -6.55 6.53 -10.50
CA ALA A 125 -6.83 5.13 -10.25
C ALA A 125 -7.45 4.94 -8.84
N PRO A 126 -8.66 4.36 -8.72
CA PRO A 126 -9.31 4.12 -7.42
C PRO A 126 -8.73 2.93 -6.64
N GLN A 127 -7.89 2.12 -7.28
CA GLN A 127 -7.36 0.89 -6.70
C GLN A 127 -6.38 1.18 -5.55
N GLU A 128 -6.38 0.30 -4.55
CA GLU A 128 -5.47 0.40 -3.40
C GLU A 128 -3.99 0.37 -3.83
N ALA A 129 -3.70 -0.39 -4.89
CA ALA A 129 -2.40 -0.42 -5.57
C ALA A 129 -1.88 0.97 -5.95
N ALA A 130 -2.76 1.86 -6.40
CA ALA A 130 -2.39 3.21 -6.80
C ALA A 130 -2.03 4.07 -5.60
N ARG A 131 -2.86 3.98 -4.55
CA ARG A 131 -2.66 4.66 -3.27
C ARG A 131 -1.35 4.21 -2.60
N LEU A 132 -1.09 2.90 -2.56
CA LEU A 132 0.17 2.35 -2.04
C LEU A 132 1.37 2.86 -2.83
N ALA A 133 1.28 2.90 -4.17
CA ALA A 133 2.36 3.40 -5.01
C ALA A 133 2.65 4.89 -4.75
N LEU A 134 1.61 5.73 -4.61
CA LEU A 134 1.78 7.15 -4.26
C LEU A 134 2.40 7.33 -2.88
N LEU A 135 1.87 6.63 -1.86
CA LEU A 135 2.42 6.66 -0.50
C LEU A 135 3.90 6.27 -0.52
N ARG A 136 4.27 5.13 -1.09
CA ARG A 136 5.68 4.72 -1.24
C ARG A 136 6.54 5.79 -1.91
N LEU A 137 6.09 6.37 -3.03
CA LEU A 137 6.85 7.39 -3.75
C LEU A 137 7.02 8.68 -2.93
N SER A 138 6.01 9.10 -2.16
CA SER A 138 6.11 10.25 -1.26
C SER A 138 7.15 10.04 -0.15
N LEU A 139 7.34 8.80 0.29
CA LEU A 139 8.24 8.47 1.38
C LEU A 139 9.69 8.28 0.91
N ASP A 140 9.89 7.64 -0.25
CA ASP A 140 11.21 7.07 -0.60
C ASP A 140 11.76 7.48 -1.97
N ALA A 141 10.97 8.14 -2.82
CA ALA A 141 11.46 8.49 -4.16
C ALA A 141 12.70 9.38 -4.07
N ARG A 142 13.75 9.01 -4.80
CA ARG A 142 15.03 9.74 -4.82
C ARG A 142 14.95 11.02 -5.64
N ASP A 143 14.22 11.00 -6.75
CA ASP A 143 13.93 12.22 -7.52
C ASP A 143 12.96 13.12 -6.74
N GLY A 144 13.40 14.33 -6.42
CA GLY A 144 12.64 15.28 -5.61
C GLY A 144 11.32 15.74 -6.25
N ARG A 145 11.22 15.77 -7.59
CA ARG A 145 9.98 16.13 -8.29
C ARG A 145 8.97 15.01 -8.19
N VAL A 146 9.40 13.76 -8.39
CA VAL A 146 8.53 12.59 -8.20
C VAL A 146 7.99 12.55 -6.76
N ARG A 147 8.86 12.77 -5.77
CA ARG A 147 8.46 12.81 -4.36
C ARG A 147 7.45 13.93 -4.07
N THR A 148 7.70 15.12 -4.60
CA THR A 148 6.83 16.30 -4.40
C THR A 148 5.46 16.08 -5.04
N GLU A 149 5.41 15.61 -6.28
CA GLU A 149 4.14 15.34 -6.98
C GLU A 149 3.37 14.18 -6.35
N ALA A 150 4.05 13.13 -5.88
CA ALA A 150 3.40 12.05 -5.14
C ALA A 150 2.81 12.55 -3.80
N THR A 151 3.53 13.41 -3.08
CA THR A 151 3.04 14.04 -1.84
C THR A 151 1.80 14.90 -2.12
N ARG A 152 1.87 15.75 -3.14
CA ARG A 152 0.72 16.56 -3.58
C ARG A 152 -0.49 15.70 -3.96
N ALA A 153 -0.28 14.59 -4.65
CA ALA A 153 -1.37 13.69 -5.03
C ALA A 153 -2.03 13.04 -3.80
N ILE A 154 -1.26 12.70 -2.76
CA ILE A 154 -1.78 12.20 -1.47
C ILE A 154 -2.57 13.30 -0.76
N ASP A 155 -2.06 14.53 -0.69
CA ASP A 155 -2.76 15.65 -0.06
C ASP A 155 -4.09 15.97 -0.77
N GLU A 156 -4.09 15.95 -2.10
CA GLU A 156 -5.30 16.10 -2.92
C GLU A 156 -6.30 14.97 -2.66
N LEU A 157 -5.84 13.72 -2.52
CA LEU A 157 -6.70 12.57 -2.23
C LEU A 157 -7.28 12.64 -0.82
N ALA A 158 -6.44 12.93 0.17
CA ALA A 158 -6.82 13.08 1.57
C ALA A 158 -7.90 14.16 1.73
N LYS A 159 -7.69 15.31 1.06
CA LYS A 159 -8.68 16.41 1.03
C LYS A 159 -10.01 15.99 0.39
N ARG A 160 -9.99 15.21 -0.70
CA ARG A 160 -11.22 14.72 -1.35
C ARG A 160 -11.98 13.73 -0.48
N GLU A 161 -11.27 12.88 0.25
CA GLU A 161 -11.85 11.87 1.15
C GLU A 161 -12.18 12.44 2.54
N GLY A 162 -11.79 13.67 2.85
CA GLY A 162 -12.04 14.29 4.16
C GLY A 162 -11.24 13.66 5.30
N VAL A 163 -10.11 13.03 4.97
CA VAL A 163 -9.24 12.32 5.92
C VAL A 163 -7.85 12.95 5.94
N ASP A 164 -7.04 12.61 6.94
CA ASP A 164 -5.63 12.98 6.95
C ASP A 164 -4.78 12.06 6.05
N ARG A 165 -3.58 12.52 5.67
CA ARG A 165 -2.68 11.78 4.78
C ARG A 165 -2.29 10.38 5.30
N PHE A 166 -2.26 10.18 6.61
CA PHE A 166 -1.90 8.90 7.23
C PHE A 166 -3.10 7.95 7.25
N ALA A 167 -4.33 8.45 7.43
CA ALA A 167 -5.55 7.66 7.32
C ALA A 167 -5.71 6.99 5.94
N LEU A 168 -5.18 7.60 4.87
CA LEU A 168 -5.10 6.95 3.55
C LEU A 168 -4.32 5.62 3.58
N GLY A 169 -3.36 5.47 4.49
CA GLY A 169 -2.60 4.24 4.68
C GLY A 169 -3.34 3.17 5.50
N GLU A 170 -4.37 3.53 6.28
CA GLU A 170 -5.12 2.64 7.21
C GLU A 170 -5.97 1.58 6.47
N GLY A 171 -6.36 1.82 5.22
CA GLY A 171 -7.17 0.89 4.44
C GLY A 171 -6.39 -0.04 3.50
N ILE A 172 -5.05 0.04 3.49
CA ILE A 172 -4.21 -0.68 2.53
C ILE A 172 -3.80 -2.06 3.04
N GLY A 173 -3.93 -3.11 2.23
CA GLY A 173 -3.46 -4.46 2.46
C GLY A 173 -4.36 -5.56 1.88
N ARG A 174 -5.45 -5.21 1.20
CA ARG A 174 -6.46 -6.16 0.70
C ARG A 174 -6.21 -6.57 -0.76
N ASP A 175 -5.65 -5.69 -1.57
CA ASP A 175 -5.48 -5.90 -3.02
C ASP A 175 -4.18 -6.64 -3.41
N LEU A 176 -3.50 -7.29 -2.47
CA LEU A 176 -2.27 -8.03 -2.74
C LEU A 176 -2.49 -9.47 -3.20
N GLY A 177 -3.73 -9.93 -3.33
CA GLY A 177 -4.05 -11.23 -3.94
C GLY A 177 -3.65 -12.45 -3.12
N PHE A 178 -3.46 -12.28 -1.80
CA PHE A 178 -3.31 -13.40 -0.87
C PHE A 178 -4.68 -13.93 -0.47
N ASP A 179 -4.80 -15.25 -0.36
CA ASP A 179 -5.97 -15.92 0.18
C ASP A 179 -6.03 -15.81 1.73
N ALA A 180 -7.09 -16.35 2.32
CA ALA A 180 -7.29 -16.33 3.78
C ALA A 180 -6.19 -17.07 4.57
N GLY A 181 -5.43 -17.95 3.91
CA GLY A 181 -4.28 -18.64 4.51
C GLY A 181 -2.96 -17.88 4.32
N GLY A 182 -2.98 -16.65 3.79
CA GLY A 182 -1.78 -15.87 3.54
C GLY A 182 -0.94 -16.44 2.39
N ARG A 183 -1.56 -17.15 1.44
CA ARG A 183 -0.90 -17.74 0.27
C ARG A 183 -1.33 -17.06 -1.02
N ARG A 184 -0.41 -16.98 -1.98
CA ARG A 184 -0.66 -16.41 -3.31
C ARG A 184 0.14 -17.17 -4.35
N GLU A 185 -0.47 -17.49 -5.48
CA GLU A 185 0.27 -17.91 -6.68
C GLU A 185 0.70 -16.69 -7.50
N VAL A 186 1.95 -16.66 -7.94
CA VAL A 186 2.50 -15.59 -8.79
C VAL A 186 3.31 -16.21 -9.91
N ALA A 187 2.84 -16.14 -11.16
CA ALA A 187 3.57 -16.66 -12.32
C ALA A 187 4.06 -18.11 -12.14
N GLY A 188 3.21 -18.99 -11.61
CA GLY A 188 3.49 -20.41 -11.43
C GLY A 188 4.32 -20.78 -10.19
N ILE A 189 4.68 -19.81 -9.33
CA ILE A 189 5.26 -20.09 -8.01
C ILE A 189 4.26 -19.80 -6.90
N HIS A 190 4.24 -20.64 -5.86
CA HIS A 190 3.42 -20.43 -4.67
C HIS A 190 4.22 -19.62 -3.64
N VAL A 191 3.61 -18.58 -3.10
CA VAL A 191 4.20 -17.68 -2.11
C VAL A 191 3.36 -17.70 -0.84
N ALA A 192 4.01 -17.75 0.31
CA ALA A 192 3.40 -17.56 1.62
C ALA A 192 4.12 -16.45 2.39
N LEU A 193 3.44 -15.84 3.35
CA LEU A 193 4.03 -14.83 4.23
C LEU A 193 4.39 -15.45 5.57
N ASP A 194 5.54 -15.06 6.11
CA ASP A 194 5.77 -15.23 7.54
C ASP A 194 5.07 -14.11 8.33
N ALA A 195 5.19 -14.21 9.65
CA ALA A 195 4.55 -13.25 10.53
C ALA A 195 5.12 -11.82 10.32
N GLU A 196 6.35 -11.63 9.86
CA GLU A 196 6.93 -10.31 9.61
C GLU A 196 6.57 -9.70 8.24
N LEU A 197 5.70 -10.37 7.47
CA LEU A 197 5.40 -10.08 6.07
C LEU A 197 6.60 -10.26 5.14
N HIS A 198 7.56 -11.11 5.52
CA HIS A 198 8.55 -11.61 4.59
C HIS A 198 7.88 -12.65 3.69
N PRO A 199 7.96 -12.50 2.35
CA PRO A 199 7.48 -13.54 1.46
C PRO A 199 8.47 -14.69 1.39
N TRP A 200 7.93 -15.91 1.27
CA TRP A 200 8.67 -17.15 1.04
C TRP A 200 8.06 -17.92 -0.13
N VAL A 201 8.88 -18.53 -0.98
CA VAL A 201 8.43 -19.47 -2.01
C VAL A 201 8.19 -20.83 -1.36
N VAL A 202 7.05 -21.43 -1.64
CA VAL A 202 6.65 -22.75 -1.13
C VAL A 202 6.87 -23.79 -2.25
N ASP A 203 7.92 -24.59 -2.10
CA ASP A 203 8.35 -25.61 -3.07
C ASP A 203 9.05 -26.75 -2.32
N ASP A 204 8.30 -27.81 -1.98
CA ASP A 204 8.70 -28.92 -1.07
C ASP A 204 9.29 -28.49 0.30
N GLY A 205 9.16 -27.20 0.63
CA GLY A 205 9.78 -26.50 1.74
C GLY A 205 9.63 -24.98 1.58
N TRP A 206 10.36 -24.21 2.39
CA TRP A 206 10.35 -22.75 2.37
C TRP A 206 11.66 -22.24 1.75
N LEU A 207 11.56 -21.49 0.65
CA LEU A 207 12.70 -20.92 -0.07
C LEU A 207 12.65 -19.38 -0.06
N GLU A 208 13.79 -18.72 0.16
CA GLU A 208 13.89 -17.24 0.13
C GLU A 208 13.79 -16.64 -1.29
N ALA A 209 13.80 -17.49 -2.32
CA ALA A 209 13.75 -17.09 -3.71
C ALA A 209 13.18 -18.22 -4.59
N PRO A 210 12.72 -17.91 -5.81
CA PRO A 210 12.28 -18.92 -6.76
C PRO A 210 13.41 -19.92 -7.06
N PRO A 211 13.07 -21.22 -7.22
CA PRO A 211 14.05 -22.26 -7.48
C PRO A 211 14.77 -22.03 -8.82
N PRO A 212 16.00 -22.57 -8.98
CA PRO A 212 16.67 -22.58 -10.27
C PRO A 212 15.78 -23.22 -11.35
N GLY A 213 15.53 -22.50 -12.45
CA GLY A 213 14.66 -22.98 -13.53
C GLY A 213 13.23 -22.44 -13.52
N ALA A 214 12.80 -21.71 -12.49
CA ALA A 214 11.48 -21.05 -12.45
C ALA A 214 11.25 -20.01 -13.57
N GLY A 215 12.31 -19.64 -14.30
CA GLY A 215 12.24 -18.73 -15.43
C GLY A 215 12.29 -17.25 -15.05
N ALA A 216 12.50 -16.41 -16.06
CA ALA A 216 12.69 -14.98 -15.87
C ALA A 216 11.41 -14.25 -15.41
N GLU A 217 10.23 -14.76 -15.77
CA GLU A 217 8.95 -14.18 -15.38
C GLU A 217 8.67 -14.35 -13.89
N ALA A 218 8.72 -15.60 -13.39
CA ALA A 218 8.58 -15.88 -11.96
C ALA A 218 9.59 -15.10 -11.12
N THR A 219 10.85 -15.02 -11.57
CA THR A 219 11.89 -14.25 -10.88
C THR A 219 11.56 -12.76 -10.80
N ARG A 220 11.03 -12.15 -11.89
CA ARG A 220 10.62 -10.74 -11.89
C ARG A 220 9.41 -10.52 -11.01
N ALA A 221 8.42 -11.41 -11.08
CA ALA A 221 7.17 -11.31 -10.34
C ALA A 221 7.40 -11.49 -8.82
N TRP A 222 8.26 -12.41 -8.42
CA TRP A 222 8.76 -12.56 -7.06
C TRP A 222 9.36 -11.26 -6.50
N ARG A 223 10.32 -10.68 -7.23
CA ARG A 223 10.99 -9.43 -6.82
C ARG A 223 9.99 -8.29 -6.67
N ALA A 224 9.06 -8.19 -7.61
CA ALA A 224 7.99 -7.20 -7.57
C ALA A 224 7.11 -7.36 -6.32
N LEU A 225 6.64 -8.58 -6.03
CA LEU A 225 5.83 -8.85 -4.83
C LEU A 225 6.58 -8.49 -3.54
N ARG A 226 7.86 -8.88 -3.44
CA ARG A 226 8.70 -8.55 -2.28
C ARG A 226 8.84 -7.04 -2.08
N ASP A 227 9.01 -6.28 -3.16
CA ASP A 227 9.11 -4.83 -3.08
C ASP A 227 7.76 -4.17 -2.70
N ASP A 228 6.64 -4.73 -3.18
CA ASP A 228 5.29 -4.28 -2.83
C ASP A 228 4.98 -4.54 -1.35
N LEU A 229 5.33 -5.73 -0.83
CA LEU A 229 5.19 -6.07 0.60
C LEU A 229 6.06 -5.19 1.49
N ARG A 230 7.31 -4.92 1.08
CA ARG A 230 8.19 -4.00 1.81
C ARG A 230 7.61 -2.58 1.86
N ALA A 231 7.05 -2.11 0.74
CA ALA A 231 6.39 -0.81 0.68
C ALA A 231 5.15 -0.76 1.57
N LEU A 232 4.33 -1.82 1.52
CA LEU A 232 3.15 -1.97 2.37
C LEU A 232 3.55 -1.91 3.85
N LYS A 233 4.46 -2.80 4.30
CA LYS A 233 4.94 -2.85 5.68
C LYS A 233 5.39 -1.46 6.13
N ARG A 234 6.23 -0.78 5.34
CA ARG A 234 6.71 0.58 5.66
C ARG A 234 5.57 1.59 5.84
N VAL A 235 4.59 1.61 4.94
CA VAL A 235 3.44 2.52 5.04
C VAL A 235 2.63 2.22 6.30
N ARG A 236 2.30 0.95 6.54
CA ARG A 236 1.47 0.50 7.68
C ARG A 236 2.12 0.78 9.02
N LEU A 237 3.43 0.56 9.15
CA LEU A 237 4.16 0.84 10.39
C LEU A 237 4.20 2.34 10.70
N ARG A 238 4.36 3.21 9.68
CA ARG A 238 4.30 4.67 9.89
C ARG A 238 2.92 5.11 10.37
N VAL A 239 1.85 4.47 9.90
CA VAL A 239 0.50 4.74 10.36
C VAL A 239 0.32 4.32 11.81
N LEU A 240 0.74 3.11 12.21
CA LEU A 240 0.64 2.64 13.60
C LEU A 240 1.44 3.51 14.57
N GLU A 241 2.70 3.82 14.26
CA GLU A 241 3.51 4.66 15.14
C GLU A 241 2.95 6.07 15.26
N ARG A 242 2.46 6.64 14.14
CA ARG A 242 1.78 7.94 14.14
C ARG A 242 0.50 7.91 14.97
N ALA A 243 -0.29 6.84 14.85
CA ALA A 243 -1.52 6.66 15.60
C ALA A 243 -1.28 6.61 17.10
N MET A 244 -0.28 5.83 17.54
CA MET A 244 0.17 5.81 18.93
C MET A 244 0.53 7.22 19.42
N ARG A 245 1.32 7.97 18.65
CA ARG A 245 1.78 9.32 19.02
C ARG A 245 0.69 10.39 19.01
N SER A 246 -0.39 10.19 18.25
CA SER A 246 -1.52 11.13 18.16
C SER A 246 -2.72 10.73 18.98
N ALA A 247 -2.66 9.61 19.71
CA ALA A 247 -3.82 8.98 20.33
C ALA A 247 -5.01 8.82 19.34
N ARG A 248 -4.69 8.51 18.07
CA ARG A 248 -5.69 8.24 17.04
C ARG A 248 -6.57 7.08 17.51
N SER A 249 -7.87 7.27 17.46
CA SER A 249 -8.84 6.27 17.93
C SER A 249 -9.80 5.82 16.84
N TRP A 250 -10.09 4.53 16.81
CA TRP A 250 -11.03 3.87 15.91
C TRP A 250 -12.27 3.40 16.68
N SER A 251 -13.36 3.13 15.96
CA SER A 251 -14.38 2.20 16.44
C SER A 251 -13.84 0.77 16.36
N VAL A 252 -14.48 -0.16 17.06
CA VAL A 252 -14.16 -1.60 16.97
C VAL A 252 -14.20 -2.08 15.52
N ASP A 253 -15.27 -1.77 14.79
CA ASP A 253 -15.42 -2.16 13.38
C ASP A 253 -14.31 -1.60 12.48
N ALA A 254 -13.97 -0.32 12.65
CA ALA A 254 -12.94 0.32 11.85
C ALA A 254 -11.55 -0.27 12.13
N LEU A 255 -11.25 -0.61 13.40
CA LEU A 255 -10.02 -1.30 13.76
C LEU A 255 -9.99 -2.69 13.12
N ARG A 256 -11.06 -3.47 13.24
CA ARG A 256 -11.14 -4.83 12.68
C ARG A 256 -10.94 -4.80 11.17
N ALA A 257 -11.69 -3.95 10.47
CA ALA A 257 -11.58 -3.81 9.02
C ALA A 257 -10.19 -3.35 8.55
N SER A 258 -9.50 -2.52 9.34
CA SER A 258 -8.22 -1.94 8.92
C SER A 258 -7.02 -2.79 9.32
N TRP A 259 -7.09 -3.49 10.45
CA TRP A 259 -5.92 -4.05 11.14
C TRP A 259 -6.03 -5.54 11.47
N VAL A 260 -7.23 -6.13 11.46
CA VAL A 260 -7.44 -7.53 11.89
C VAL A 260 -7.89 -8.41 10.73
N GLU A 261 -8.88 -7.98 9.96
CA GLU A 261 -9.43 -8.77 8.85
C GLU A 261 -8.48 -8.94 7.66
N PRO A 262 -7.66 -7.94 7.26
CA PRO A 262 -6.75 -8.16 6.15
C PRO A 262 -5.65 -9.13 6.55
N VAL A 263 -5.62 -10.30 5.90
CA VAL A 263 -4.68 -11.40 6.20
C VAL A 263 -3.20 -10.96 6.18
N VAL A 264 -2.85 -10.03 5.29
CA VAL A 264 -1.48 -9.49 5.16
C VAL A 264 -1.17 -8.46 6.26
N ILE A 265 -2.16 -7.94 6.99
CA ILE A 265 -1.96 -6.91 8.02
C ILE A 265 -2.01 -7.48 9.42
N LEU A 266 -2.86 -8.49 9.67
CA LEU A 266 -3.04 -9.10 10.98
C LEU A 266 -1.72 -9.46 11.69
N PRO A 267 -0.71 -10.07 11.02
CA PRO A 267 0.55 -10.39 11.69
C PRO A 267 1.32 -9.15 12.19
N LEU A 268 1.20 -8.00 11.52
CA LEU A 268 1.78 -6.75 12.01
C LEU A 268 1.02 -6.22 13.23
N SER A 269 -0.30 -6.31 13.21
CA SER A 269 -1.17 -5.87 14.31
C SER A 269 -1.03 -6.72 15.56
N ALA A 270 -0.73 -8.01 15.41
CA ALA A 270 -0.41 -8.95 16.50
C ALA A 270 0.86 -8.58 17.28
N ARG A 271 1.75 -7.79 16.68
CA ARG A 271 2.98 -7.29 17.31
C ARG A 271 2.83 -5.90 17.91
N VAL A 272 1.60 -5.44 18.09
CA VAL A 272 1.31 -4.14 18.67
C VAL A 272 0.35 -4.34 19.83
N LEU A 273 0.63 -3.66 20.93
CA LEU A 273 -0.31 -3.61 22.04
C LEU A 273 -1.43 -2.62 21.73
N TRP A 274 -2.67 -3.05 21.85
CA TRP A 274 -3.85 -2.24 21.62
C TRP A 274 -4.49 -1.85 22.94
N GLU A 275 -5.14 -0.70 22.95
CA GLU A 275 -6.04 -0.29 24.02
C GLU A 275 -7.46 -0.27 23.46
N ILE A 276 -8.35 -1.07 24.04
CA ILE A 276 -9.74 -1.22 23.62
C ILE A 276 -10.63 -0.96 24.82
N GLY A 277 -11.33 0.18 24.83
CA GLY A 277 -11.99 0.65 26.03
C GLY A 277 -10.96 0.96 27.11
N ASP A 278 -11.08 0.31 28.26
CA ASP A 278 -10.15 0.43 29.39
C ASP A 278 -9.10 -0.71 29.43
N GLU A 279 -9.18 -1.67 28.52
CA GLU A 279 -8.30 -2.85 28.50
C GLU A 279 -7.11 -2.67 27.57
N ARG A 280 -5.95 -3.19 27.99
CA ARG A 280 -4.79 -3.38 27.13
C ARG A 280 -4.79 -4.82 26.66
N VAL A 281 -4.65 -5.02 25.36
CA VAL A 281 -4.76 -6.35 24.74
C VAL A 281 -3.79 -6.50 23.57
N ARG A 282 -3.20 -7.69 23.45
CA ARG A 282 -2.50 -8.13 22.24
C ARG A 282 -3.47 -8.90 21.34
N LEU A 283 -3.16 -8.98 20.05
CA LEU A 283 -3.87 -9.84 19.10
C LEU A 283 -3.07 -11.13 18.89
N ASP A 284 -3.76 -12.27 18.84
CA ASP A 284 -3.18 -13.53 18.34
C ASP A 284 -3.21 -13.58 16.80
N GLY A 285 -2.56 -14.60 16.22
CA GLY A 285 -2.50 -14.83 14.78
C GLY A 285 -3.84 -15.07 14.09
N ASP A 286 -4.90 -15.34 14.86
CA ASP A 286 -6.29 -15.47 14.40
C ASP A 286 -7.16 -14.22 14.68
N GLY A 287 -6.58 -13.18 15.29
CA GLY A 287 -7.27 -11.94 15.65
C GLY A 287 -8.07 -11.99 16.95
N THR A 288 -7.90 -13.03 17.77
CA THR A 288 -8.44 -13.05 19.14
C THR A 288 -7.67 -12.09 20.04
N LEU A 289 -8.36 -11.50 21.03
CA LEU A 289 -7.78 -10.56 21.99
C LEU A 289 -7.25 -11.31 23.21
N ARG A 290 -6.08 -10.93 23.70
CA ARG A 290 -5.45 -11.51 24.91
C ARG A 290 -5.01 -10.40 25.85
N ASP A 291 -5.33 -10.54 27.14
CA ASP A 291 -4.85 -9.61 28.16
C ASP A 291 -3.43 -9.95 28.65
N ALA A 292 -2.96 -9.28 29.71
CA ALA A 292 -1.63 -9.45 30.27
C ALA A 292 -1.37 -10.85 30.87
N HIS A 293 -2.43 -11.57 31.23
CA HIS A 293 -2.38 -12.93 31.77
C HIS A 293 -2.64 -13.99 30.70
N ASP A 294 -2.67 -13.58 29.44
CA ASP A 294 -2.94 -14.43 28.28
C ASP A 294 -4.37 -14.98 28.19
N GLU A 295 -5.28 -14.40 28.96
CA GLU A 295 -6.69 -14.81 28.97
C GLU A 295 -7.42 -14.22 27.75
N PRO A 296 -8.25 -15.02 27.04
CA PRO A 296 -9.02 -14.52 25.91
C PRO A 296 -10.03 -13.45 26.35
N ARG A 297 -10.08 -12.35 25.61
CA ARG A 297 -11.05 -11.26 25.80
C ARG A 297 -12.06 -11.22 24.65
N PRO A 298 -13.36 -11.02 24.93
CA PRO A 298 -14.32 -10.79 23.87
C PRO A 298 -14.09 -9.43 23.22
N TRP A 299 -14.37 -9.32 21.92
CA TRP A 299 -14.48 -8.02 21.29
C TRP A 299 -15.68 -7.26 21.88
N PRO A 300 -15.49 -6.05 22.44
CA PRO A 300 -16.62 -5.25 22.91
C PRO A 300 -17.47 -4.78 21.72
N SER A 301 -18.78 -4.65 21.91
CA SER A 301 -19.69 -4.14 20.87
C SER A 301 -19.44 -2.66 20.57
N GLU A 302 -19.19 -1.87 21.61
CA GLU A 302 -18.92 -0.44 21.50
C GLU A 302 -17.74 -0.06 22.39
N ALA A 303 -16.62 0.30 21.76
CA ALA A 303 -15.46 0.82 22.45
C ALA A 303 -14.66 1.73 21.50
N ARG A 304 -13.84 2.60 22.09
CA ARG A 304 -12.78 3.29 21.37
C ARG A 304 -11.53 2.44 21.43
N CYS A 305 -10.96 2.18 20.26
CA CYS A 305 -9.72 1.44 20.14
C CYS A 305 -8.58 2.38 19.74
N ARG A 306 -7.39 2.17 20.27
CA ARG A 306 -6.18 2.89 19.87
C ARG A 306 -4.96 2.01 20.06
N VAL A 307 -3.82 2.43 19.51
CA VAL A 307 -2.54 1.80 19.85
C VAL A 307 -2.18 2.22 21.29
N ALA A 308 -1.91 1.26 22.17
CA ALA A 308 -1.57 1.54 23.55
C ALA A 308 -0.24 2.32 23.62
N HIS A 309 -0.17 3.30 24.50
CA HIS A 309 1.03 4.10 24.74
C HIS A 309 1.51 3.84 26.18
N PRO A 310 2.81 3.57 26.44
CA PRO A 310 3.27 3.24 27.80
C PRO A 310 2.93 4.30 28.85
N ARG A 311 2.94 5.58 28.47
CA ARG A 311 2.47 6.70 29.31
C ARG A 311 1.07 6.51 29.90
N SER A 312 0.16 5.83 29.23
CA SER A 312 -1.18 5.59 29.77
C SER A 312 -1.25 4.32 30.62
N MET A 313 -0.17 3.57 30.79
CA MET A 313 -0.13 2.28 31.48
C MET A 313 0.66 2.38 32.78
N ASP A 314 0.33 1.52 33.75
CA ASP A 314 1.15 1.35 34.94
C ASP A 314 2.46 0.60 34.59
N PRO A 315 3.62 0.91 35.20
CA PRO A 315 4.88 0.24 34.91
C PRO A 315 4.84 -1.29 35.07
N VAL A 316 4.02 -1.82 35.98
CA VAL A 316 3.82 -3.27 36.17
C VAL A 316 3.09 -3.86 34.97
N GLU A 317 2.02 -3.22 34.51
CA GLU A 317 1.27 -3.65 33.31
C GLU A 317 2.19 -3.64 32.07
N VAL A 318 3.02 -2.61 31.92
CA VAL A 318 4.01 -2.55 30.83
C VAL A 318 5.00 -3.72 30.92
N ALA A 319 5.50 -4.05 32.11
CA ALA A 319 6.42 -5.16 32.31
C ALA A 319 5.77 -6.52 31.98
N GLN A 320 4.52 -6.73 32.37
CA GLN A 320 3.76 -7.95 32.04
C GLN A 320 3.62 -8.13 30.53
N PHE A 321 3.26 -7.08 29.80
CA PHE A 321 3.16 -7.17 28.34
C PHE A 321 4.52 -7.36 27.66
N ARG A 322 5.62 -6.79 28.19
CA ARG A 322 6.97 -7.11 27.68
C ARG A 322 7.28 -8.59 27.81
N GLU A 323 7.03 -9.16 28.99
CA GLU A 323 7.26 -10.58 29.25
C GLU A 323 6.44 -11.46 28.28
N ARG A 324 5.16 -11.13 28.06
CA ARG A 324 4.32 -11.84 27.07
C ARG A 324 4.85 -11.67 25.64
N PHE A 325 5.30 -10.49 25.26
CA PHE A 325 5.88 -10.29 23.92
C PHE A 325 7.16 -11.10 23.75
N GLU A 326 8.01 -11.18 24.77
CA GLU A 326 9.23 -12.00 24.76
C GLU A 326 8.92 -13.49 24.69
N GLU A 327 7.98 -13.99 25.49
CA GLU A 327 7.55 -15.40 25.52
C GLU A 327 7.02 -15.89 24.17
N TYR A 328 6.29 -15.03 23.46
CA TYR A 328 5.74 -15.33 22.13
C TYR A 328 6.65 -14.89 20.98
N GLU A 329 7.89 -14.47 21.26
CA GLU A 329 8.86 -13.96 20.28
C GLU A 329 8.31 -12.81 19.40
N LEU A 330 7.39 -12.02 19.96
CA LEU A 330 6.75 -10.88 19.31
C LEU A 330 7.64 -9.64 19.43
N VAL A 331 8.36 -9.33 18.36
CA VAL A 331 9.12 -8.08 18.27
C VAL A 331 8.20 -6.94 17.81
N SER A 332 7.96 -5.95 18.67
CA SER A 332 7.21 -4.75 18.30
C SER A 332 7.87 -4.04 17.11
N PRO A 333 7.11 -3.64 16.07
CA PRO A 333 7.70 -3.12 14.83
C PRO A 333 8.21 -1.67 14.92
N PHE A 334 7.98 -1.02 16.06
CA PHE A 334 8.54 0.28 16.46
C PHE A 334 8.68 0.30 17.98
N ALA A 335 9.40 1.28 18.54
CA ALA A 335 9.51 1.47 19.98
C ALA A 335 8.12 1.82 20.57
N GLN A 336 7.41 0.79 21.03
CA GLN A 336 6.13 0.89 21.72
C GLN A 336 6.35 0.74 23.22
N LEU A 337 6.47 -0.48 23.75
CA LEU A 337 6.64 -0.75 25.19
C LEU A 337 7.97 -0.23 25.75
N ASP A 338 8.99 -0.12 24.91
CA ASP A 338 10.31 0.42 25.25
C ASP A 338 10.45 1.90 24.90
N ARG A 339 9.34 2.56 24.55
CA ARG A 339 9.35 3.99 24.27
C ARG A 339 9.62 4.76 25.56
N GLU A 340 10.60 5.65 25.49
CA GLU A 340 10.86 6.61 26.57
C GLU A 340 9.62 7.48 26.82
N VAL A 341 9.19 7.52 28.08
CA VAL A 341 8.13 8.39 28.56
C VAL A 341 8.75 9.49 29.41
N TYR A 342 8.40 10.73 29.09
CA TYR A 342 8.83 11.90 29.83
C TYR A 342 7.61 12.43 30.58
N GLU A 343 7.69 12.45 31.91
CA GLU A 343 6.65 13.00 32.76
C GLU A 343 6.96 14.46 33.11
N TRP A 344 5.92 15.27 33.12
CA TRP A 344 6.00 16.64 33.59
C TRP A 344 5.71 16.66 35.09
N PRO A 345 6.64 17.07 35.96
CA PRO A 345 6.36 17.21 37.38
C PRO A 345 5.20 18.19 37.56
N ALA A 346 4.20 17.84 38.36
CA ALA A 346 3.04 18.71 38.59
C ALA A 346 3.43 20.12 39.09
N THR A 347 4.59 20.25 39.73
CA THR A 347 5.15 21.52 40.22
C THR A 347 5.67 22.44 39.12
N ALA A 348 5.97 21.93 37.92
CA ALA A 348 6.58 22.70 36.82
C ALA A 348 5.54 23.32 35.86
N LEU A 349 4.23 23.07 36.05
CA LEU A 349 3.16 23.63 35.17
C LEU A 349 3.05 25.16 35.23
N HIS A 350 3.70 25.80 36.21
CA HIS A 350 3.73 27.24 36.42
C HIS A 350 5.14 27.84 36.23
N GLU A 351 6.07 27.06 35.70
CA GLU A 351 7.43 27.53 35.40
C GLU A 351 7.52 27.93 33.92
N ASP A 352 7.85 29.20 33.65
CA ASP A 352 8.02 29.73 32.29
C ASP A 352 9.28 29.17 31.59
N ARG A 353 10.07 28.35 32.30
CA ARG A 353 11.36 27.83 31.85
C ARG A 353 11.61 26.43 32.40
N PHE A 354 11.83 25.47 31.50
CA PHE A 354 12.15 24.08 31.86
C PHE A 354 13.66 23.84 31.74
N GLU A 355 14.37 23.86 32.87
CA GLU A 355 15.85 23.77 32.93
C GLU A 355 16.41 22.52 32.21
N ALA A 356 15.70 21.40 32.21
CA ALA A 356 16.12 20.20 31.48
C ALA A 356 16.05 20.33 29.94
N CYS A 357 15.47 21.41 29.40
CA CYS A 357 15.50 21.76 27.98
C CYS A 357 16.27 23.06 27.66
N VAL A 358 16.87 23.73 28.66
CA VAL A 358 17.47 25.07 28.49
C VAL A 358 18.67 25.10 27.52
N ASP A 359 19.30 23.97 27.24
CA ASP A 359 20.37 23.85 26.22
C ASP A 359 20.11 22.75 25.19
N VAL A 360 18.88 22.23 25.13
CA VAL A 360 18.49 21.25 24.13
C VAL A 360 18.24 21.99 22.82
N ARG A 361 19.08 21.75 21.81
CA ARG A 361 18.82 22.21 20.44
C ARG A 361 18.07 21.12 19.68
N PRO A 362 16.72 21.13 19.65
CA PRO A 362 15.99 20.18 18.84
C PRO A 362 16.35 20.37 17.37
N HIS A 363 16.45 19.27 16.64
CA HIS A 363 16.68 19.34 15.20
C HIS A 363 15.55 20.15 14.54
N PRO A 364 15.83 21.19 13.72
CA PRO A 364 14.80 22.10 13.19
C PRO A 364 13.63 21.40 12.47
N LEU A 365 13.92 20.29 11.77
CA LEU A 365 12.87 19.48 11.13
C LEU A 365 11.91 18.80 12.12
N ARG A 366 12.35 18.48 13.33
CA ARG A 366 11.48 17.91 14.37
C ARG A 366 10.52 18.96 14.93
N LEU A 367 10.95 20.22 15.04
CA LEU A 367 10.06 21.32 15.41
C LEU A 367 9.02 21.62 14.33
N ARG A 368 9.42 21.66 13.04
CA ARG A 368 8.46 21.80 11.94
C ARG A 368 7.43 20.66 11.86
N ALA A 369 7.81 19.44 12.24
CA ALA A 369 6.86 18.33 12.32
C ALA A 369 5.83 18.53 13.45
N LEU A 370 6.10 19.38 14.45
CA LEU A 370 5.11 19.74 15.47
C LEU A 370 4.07 20.72 14.91
N GLU A 371 4.44 21.58 13.96
CA GLU A 371 3.49 22.46 13.24
C GLU A 371 2.44 21.64 12.48
N GLU A 372 2.82 20.50 11.91
CA GLU A 372 1.88 19.56 11.27
C GLU A 372 0.86 18.95 12.24
N VAL A 373 1.08 19.05 13.56
CA VAL A 373 0.14 18.63 14.59
C VAL A 373 -0.47 19.79 15.37
N GLY A 374 -0.37 21.01 14.84
CA GLY A 374 -1.02 22.21 15.37
C GLY A 374 -0.21 22.98 16.41
N TRP A 375 1.06 22.63 16.64
CA TRP A 375 1.94 23.42 17.50
C TRP A 375 2.46 24.65 16.74
N SER A 376 2.31 25.85 17.30
CA SER A 376 2.94 27.06 16.78
C SER A 376 4.03 27.52 17.75
N PRO A 377 5.26 27.79 17.29
CA PRO A 377 6.18 28.58 18.09
C PRO A 377 5.56 29.98 18.31
N VAL A 378 5.66 30.49 19.53
CA VAL A 378 5.26 31.86 19.90
C VAL A 378 6.43 32.80 19.68
#